data_AF-A0A6C0GJR9-F1
#
_entry.id   AF-A0A6C0GJR9-F1
#
_cell.length_a   1.000
_cell.length_b   1.000
_cell.length_c   1.000
_cell.angle_alpha   90.00
_cell.angle_beta   90.00
_cell.angle_gamma   90.00
#
_symmetry.space_group_name_H-M   'P 1'
#
loop_
_entity.id
_entity.type
_entity.pdbx_description
1 polymer ?
#
loop_
_entity_poly.entity_id
_entity_poly.type
_entity_poly.pdbx_seq_one_letter_code
_entity_poly.pdbx_strand_id
1 'polypeptide(L)'
;MFIELSNDHELVQITPNYQAIVESSSQIKEVVIMSPSGNPAYDFLLRSFCPWIGIDEAPVTGSAHAVLAHYWQEKTRKDTLPIRLRVGEERCS
;
A
#
# COMPACT_ATOMS: atom_id res chain seq x y z
N MET A 1 5.61 -3.46 -8.38
CA MET A 1 6.72 -3.61 -7.42
C MET A 1 6.15 -3.45 -6.02
N PHE A 2 6.57 -4.26 -5.05
CA PHE A 2 6.13 -4.15 -3.66
C PHE A 2 7.28 -3.65 -2.78
N ILE A 3 6.98 -2.68 -1.92
CA ILE A 3 7.91 -2.13 -0.92
C ILE A 3 7.22 -2.27 0.44
N GLU A 4 7.93 -2.80 1.42
CA GLU A 4 7.44 -2.90 2.78
C GLU A 4 8.23 -1.98 3.70
N LEU A 5 7.51 -1.20 4.50
CA LEU A 5 8.05 -0.34 5.54
C LEU A 5 7.77 -0.94 6.92
N SER A 6 8.64 -0.62 7.88
CA SER A 6 8.54 -1.14 9.24
C SER A 6 7.39 -0.52 10.05
N ASN A 7 6.87 0.64 9.63
CA ASN A 7 5.81 1.38 10.33
C ASN A 7 4.98 2.20 9.33
N ASP A 8 3.78 2.59 9.76
CA ASP A 8 2.83 3.37 8.96
C ASP A 8 3.07 4.87 8.97
N HIS A 9 3.80 5.40 9.95
CA HIS A 9 4.13 6.81 10.00
C HIS A 9 4.95 7.25 8.77
N GLU A 10 5.94 6.44 8.37
CA GLU A 10 6.68 6.67 7.12
C GLU A 10 5.77 6.58 5.90
N LEU A 11 4.89 5.57 5.85
CA LEU A 11 3.99 5.37 4.71
C LEU A 11 3.07 6.59 4.46
N VAL A 12 2.54 7.18 5.53
CA VAL A 12 1.64 8.35 5.45
C VAL A 12 2.39 9.60 5.01
N GLN A 13 3.67 9.74 5.37
CA GLN A 13 4.46 10.94 5.04
C GLN A 13 5.06 10.92 3.63
N ILE A 14 5.00 9.80 2.92
CA ILE A 14 5.50 9.70 1.55
C ILE A 14 4.78 10.71 0.65
N THR A 15 5.56 11.64 0.12
CA THR A 15 5.15 12.58 -0.92
C THR A 15 5.92 12.23 -2.19
N PRO A 16 5.32 11.50 -3.13
CA PRO A 16 6.03 11.01 -4.31
C PRO A 16 6.36 12.14 -5.27
N ASN A 17 7.58 12.16 -5.81
CA ASN A 17 7.87 12.93 -7.02
C ASN A 17 7.43 12.10 -8.23
N TYR A 18 6.18 12.27 -8.66
CA TYR A 18 5.59 11.47 -9.74
C TYR A 18 6.37 11.56 -11.06
N GLN A 19 6.90 12.74 -11.38
CA GLN A 19 7.72 12.92 -12.58
C GLN A 19 8.99 12.06 -12.51
N ALA A 20 9.73 12.15 -11.41
CA ALA A 20 10.93 11.33 -11.22
C ALA A 20 10.62 9.83 -11.22
N ILE A 21 9.46 9.43 -10.70
CA ILE A 21 9.01 8.04 -10.71
C ILE A 21 8.77 7.56 -12.14
N VAL A 22 8.06 8.33 -12.98
CA VAL A 22 7.85 7.98 -14.39
C VAL A 22 9.17 7.84 -15.14
N GLU A 23 10.12 8.74 -14.88
CA GLU A 23 11.44 8.73 -15.50
C GLU A 23 12.35 7.58 -15.01
N SER A 24 12.09 7.04 -13.82
CA SER A 24 12.93 6.01 -13.18
C SER A 24 12.92 4.65 -13.89
N SER A 25 11.87 4.33 -14.65
CA SER A 25 11.72 3.03 -15.30
C SER A 25 10.69 3.05 -16.42
N SER A 26 10.97 2.37 -17.53
CA SER A 26 9.97 2.09 -18.58
C SER A 26 9.21 0.79 -18.35
N GLN A 27 9.71 -0.09 -17.47
CA GLN A 27 9.20 -1.44 -17.24
C GLN A 27 8.19 -1.51 -16.09
N ILE A 28 8.36 -0.68 -15.06
CA ILE A 28 7.45 -0.64 -13.92
C ILE A 28 6.18 0.14 -14.31
N LYS A 29 5.02 -0.35 -13.86
CA LYS A 29 3.71 0.31 -14.06
C LYS A 29 3.00 0.66 -12.76
N GLU A 30 3.39 0.03 -11.66
CA GLU A 30 2.80 0.20 -10.34
C GLU A 30 3.86 -0.06 -9.26
N VAL A 31 3.87 0.80 -8.25
CA VAL A 31 4.59 0.61 -7.00
C VAL A 31 3.58 0.60 -5.86
N VAL A 32 3.56 -0.49 -5.13
CA VAL A 32 2.73 -0.68 -3.94
C VAL A 32 3.63 -0.61 -2.72
N ILE A 33 3.33 0.30 -1.81
CA ILE A 33 4.04 0.45 -0.54
C ILE A 33 3.11 0.04 0.59
N MET A 34 3.62 -0.78 1.51
CA MET A 34 2.85 -1.40 2.59
C MET A 34 3.55 -1.23 3.92
N SER A 35 2.79 -1.25 5.01
CA SER A 35 3.34 -1.29 6.35
C SER A 35 2.37 -1.94 7.34
N PRO A 36 2.86 -2.49 8.47
CA PRO A 36 2.00 -2.75 9.62
C PRO A 36 1.29 -1.46 10.05
N SER A 37 0.06 -1.56 10.56
CA SER A 37 -0.61 -0.40 11.13
C SER A 37 -0.27 -0.24 12.62
N GLY A 38 -0.03 0.99 13.05
CA GLY A 38 -0.02 1.37 14.46
C GLY A 38 -1.43 1.54 15.04
N ASN A 39 -2.48 1.55 14.21
CA ASN A 39 -3.86 1.62 14.64
C ASN A 39 -4.46 0.21 14.78
N PRO A 40 -4.92 -0.21 15.97
CA PRO A 40 -5.48 -1.56 16.19
C PRO A 40 -6.76 -1.85 15.40
N ALA A 41 -7.38 -0.84 14.78
CA ALA A 41 -8.51 -1.02 13.86
C ALA A 41 -8.08 -1.69 12.55
N TYR A 42 -6.81 -1.60 12.17
CA TYR A 42 -6.27 -2.12 10.92
C TYR A 42 -5.07 -3.04 11.19
N ASP A 43 -4.89 -4.05 10.35
CA ASP A 43 -3.75 -4.96 10.42
C ASP A 43 -2.55 -4.39 9.66
N PHE A 44 -2.82 -3.79 8.50
CA PHE A 44 -1.80 -3.16 7.67
C PHE A 44 -2.40 -2.01 6.87
N LEU A 45 -1.51 -1.15 6.40
CA LEU A 45 -1.79 -0.02 5.54
C LEU A 45 -1.08 -0.21 4.21
N LEU A 46 -1.65 0.40 3.18
CA LEU A 46 -1.09 0.35 1.85
C LEU A 46 -1.41 1.61 1.04
N ARG A 47 -0.47 1.99 0.18
CA ARG A 47 -0.63 3.00 -0.87
C ARG A 47 -0.11 2.44 -2.19
N SER A 48 -0.81 2.73 -3.29
CA SER A 48 -0.40 2.30 -4.64
C SER A 48 -0.19 3.51 -5.54
N PHE A 49 0.98 3.58 -6.17
CA PHE A 49 1.37 4.65 -7.08
C PHE A 49 1.55 4.10 -8.50
N CYS A 50 0.82 4.67 -9.44
CA CYS A 50 0.76 4.20 -10.83
C CYS A 50 1.03 5.32 -11.86
N PRO A 51 1.98 6.26 -11.64
CA PRO A 51 2.09 7.45 -12.48
C PRO A 51 2.48 7.12 -13.92
N TRP A 52 3.11 5.96 -14.18
CA TRP A 52 3.41 5.46 -15.53
C TRP A 52 2.19 5.21 -16.42
N ILE A 53 1.01 5.05 -15.82
CA ILE A 53 -0.26 4.89 -16.53
C ILE A 53 -1.17 6.11 -16.37
N GLY A 54 -0.62 7.23 -15.87
CA GLY A 54 -1.36 8.48 -15.68
C GLY A 54 -2.23 8.54 -14.42
N ILE A 55 -2.00 7.64 -13.45
CA ILE A 55 -2.71 7.63 -12.16
C ILE A 55 -1.68 7.80 -11.04
N ASP A 56 -1.59 9.00 -10.47
CA ASP A 56 -0.59 9.31 -9.43
C ASP A 56 -0.69 8.37 -8.22
N GLU A 57 -1.86 8.32 -7.58
CA GLU A 57 -2.17 7.37 -6.50
C GLU A 57 -3.49 6.67 -6.82
N ALA A 58 -3.45 5.34 -6.90
CA ALA A 58 -4.59 4.52 -7.27
C ALA A 58 -5.35 4.05 -6.02
N PRO A 59 -6.70 4.10 -6.03
CA PRO A 59 -7.47 3.33 -5.07
C PRO A 59 -7.18 1.85 -5.29
N VAL A 60 -7.12 1.10 -4.21
CA VAL A 60 -6.66 -0.29 -4.27
C VAL A 60 -7.73 -1.14 -4.91
N THR A 61 -7.34 -1.82 -5.98
CA THR A 61 -8.21 -2.75 -6.69
C THR A 61 -8.39 -4.02 -5.86
N GLY A 62 -9.58 -4.64 -5.93
CA GLY A 62 -9.90 -5.83 -5.14
C GLY A 62 -8.95 -7.03 -5.35
N SER A 63 -8.25 -7.08 -6.49
CA SER A 63 -7.23 -8.10 -6.78
C SER A 63 -5.94 -7.90 -5.97
N ALA A 64 -5.46 -6.65 -5.85
CA ALA A 64 -4.33 -6.33 -4.97
C ALA A 64 -4.70 -6.62 -3.51
N HIS A 65 -5.94 -6.33 -3.10
CA HIS A 65 -6.43 -6.68 -1.78
C HIS A 65 -6.38 -8.19 -1.51
N ALA A 66 -6.80 -9.04 -2.45
CA ALA A 66 -6.80 -10.49 -2.26
C ALA A 66 -5.40 -11.08 -2.09
N VAL A 67 -4.43 -10.66 -2.91
CA VAL A 67 -3.03 -11.12 -2.81
C VAL A 67 -2.41 -10.67 -1.49
N LEU A 68 -2.67 -9.42 -1.09
CA LEU A 68 -2.04 -8.84 0.08
C LEU A 68 -2.69 -9.29 1.39
N ALA A 69 -4.00 -9.54 1.38
CA ALA A 69 -4.68 -10.16 2.51
C ALA A 69 -4.05 -11.52 2.85
N HIS A 70 -3.76 -12.35 1.85
CA HIS A 70 -3.08 -13.64 2.06
C HIS A 70 -1.65 -13.47 2.60
N TYR A 71 -0.87 -12.57 2.00
CA TYR A 71 0.50 -12.29 2.46
C TYR A 71 0.53 -11.85 3.94
N TRP A 72 -0.33 -10.92 4.32
CA TRP A 72 -0.39 -10.41 5.68
C TRP A 72 -1.01 -11.40 6.67
N GLN A 73 -1.88 -12.29 6.21
CA GLN A 73 -2.40 -13.40 7.01
C GLN A 73 -1.27 -14.32 7.48
N GLU A 74 -0.44 -14.79 6.54
CA GLU A 74 0.71 -15.65 6.84
C GLU A 74 1.71 -14.93 7.75
N LYS A 75 1.98 -13.65 7.47
CA LYS A 75 2.97 -12.85 8.21
C LYS A 75 2.55 -12.54 9.64
N THR A 76 1.28 -12.24 9.86
CA THR A 76 0.74 -11.92 11.22
C THR A 76 0.32 -13.17 12.00
N ARG A 77 0.40 -14.36 11.38
CA ARG A 77 -0.11 -15.63 11.93
C ARG A 77 -1.56 -15.52 12.39
N LYS A 78 -2.36 -14.72 11.69
CA LYS A 78 -3.79 -14.60 11.95
C LYS A 78 -4.51 -15.70 11.19
N ASP A 79 -4.95 -16.73 11.92
CA ASP A 79 -5.76 -17.81 11.34
C ASP A 79 -7.21 -17.38 11.03
N THR A 80 -7.60 -16.15 11.34
CA THR A 80 -8.98 -15.66 11.22
C THR A 80 -9.12 -14.48 10.26
N LEU A 81 -10.02 -14.66 9.30
CA LEU A 81 -10.52 -13.60 8.42
C LEU A 81 -11.65 -12.80 9.11
N PRO A 82 -11.90 -11.53 8.71
CA PRO A 82 -11.17 -10.79 7.67
C PRO A 82 -9.95 -10.02 8.21
N ILE A 83 -8.89 -9.96 7.40
CA ILE A 83 -7.79 -9.01 7.60
C ILE A 83 -8.30 -7.60 7.32
N ARG A 84 -8.00 -6.67 8.21
CA ARG A 84 -8.47 -5.29 8.15
C ARG A 84 -7.43 -4.42 7.45
N LEU A 85 -7.71 -4.02 6.22
CA LEU A 85 -6.86 -3.12 5.45
C LEU A 85 -7.39 -1.69 5.54
N ARG A 86 -6.47 -0.72 5.59
CA ARG A 86 -6.78 0.66 5.22
C ARG A 86 -6.00 1.10 3.98
N VAL A 87 -6.72 1.73 3.06
CA VAL A 87 -6.24 2.18 1.76
C VAL A 87 -6.24 3.70 1.74
N GLY A 88 -5.07 4.30 1.47
CA GLY A 88 -4.97 5.74 1.26
C GLY A 88 -5.22 6.62 2.49
N GLU A 89 -4.96 7.92 2.32
CA GLU A 89 -5.03 8.93 3.37
C GLU A 89 -6.47 9.40 3.62
N GLU A 90 -7.31 8.58 4.26
CA GLU A 90 -8.50 9.12 4.92
C GLU A 90 -8.06 9.80 6.22
N ARG A 91 -7.58 11.05 6.18
CA ARG A 91 -7.33 11.81 7.41
C ARG A 91 -8.56 11.69 8.30
N CYS A 92 -8.44 10.94 9.40
CA CYS A 92 -9.46 10.94 10.43
C CYS A 92 -9.54 12.39 10.91
N SER A 93 -10.65 13.04 10.57
CA SER A 93 -11.03 14.34 11.12
C SER A 93 -11.40 14.18 12.59
#